data_AF-A0A923VI34-F1
#
_entry.id   AF-A0A923VI34-F1
#
_cell.length_a   1.000
_cell.length_b   1.000
_cell.length_c   1.000
_cell.angle_alpha   90.00
_cell.angle_beta   90.00
_cell.angle_gamma   90.00
#
_symmetry.space_group_name_H-M   'P 1'
#
loop_
_entity.id
_entity.type
_entity.pdbx_description
1 polymer ?
#
loop_
_entity_poly.entity_id
_entity_poly.type
_entity_poly.pdbx_seq_one_letter_code
_entity_poly.pdbx_strand_id
1 'polypeptide(L)'
;MKNNRFNNLFWRISAIFFVLLVFIGLSFVYITMHYSGLYFEEINQRLNKNTAADIASNSAPFTGGKVNEIEMEKMFDHIMSINPSLEFYLLDNSGKILSFYAPKKKVVLDKVSLVPVKKFLDTKGDQYVTGDDPHHAGYAKIFSAAPVISNGLRSGYIYVVLASEEYDAVPKAFLKIIYGSWACVSLPLHFWLPCLQGYLSLV
;
A
#
# COMPACT_ATOMS: atom_id res chain seq x y z
N MET A 1 -1.33 40.33 51.36
CA MET A 1 -2.53 40.10 50.53
C MET A 1 -2.11 39.46 49.22
N LYS A 2 -2.72 38.31 48.91
CA LYS A 2 -2.22 37.27 48.01
C LYS A 2 -2.43 37.65 46.54
N ASN A 3 -1.34 37.81 45.80
CA ASN A 3 -1.36 38.24 44.40
C ASN A 3 -1.75 37.05 43.47
N ASN A 4 -3.01 36.64 43.50
CA ASN A 4 -3.53 35.46 42.77
C ASN A 4 -3.82 35.72 41.27
N ARG A 5 -3.57 36.94 40.76
CA ARG A 5 -3.93 37.31 39.38
C ARG A 5 -2.89 36.87 38.33
N PHE A 6 -1.60 36.81 38.68
CA PHE A 6 -0.56 36.40 37.73
C PHE A 6 -0.67 34.91 37.38
N ASN A 7 -0.90 34.02 38.36
CA ASN A 7 -1.07 32.58 38.10
C ASN A 7 -2.24 32.28 37.15
N ASN A 8 -3.34 33.04 37.23
CA ASN A 8 -4.51 32.82 36.37
C ASN A 8 -4.25 33.25 34.91
N LEU A 9 -3.52 34.37 34.70
CA LEU A 9 -3.18 34.82 33.36
C LEU A 9 -2.20 33.86 32.66
N PHE A 10 -1.13 33.45 33.36
CA PHE A 10 -0.16 32.50 32.83
C PHE A 10 -0.81 31.16 32.50
N TRP A 11 -1.66 30.63 33.39
CA TRP A 11 -2.33 29.35 33.17
C TRP A 11 -3.31 29.40 31.97
N ARG A 12 -4.01 30.51 31.78
CA ARG A 12 -4.91 30.71 30.64
C ARG A 12 -4.15 30.77 29.31
N ILE A 13 -3.02 31.47 29.27
CA ILE A 13 -2.15 31.53 28.07
C ILE A 13 -1.57 30.16 27.78
N SER A 14 -1.06 29.46 28.79
CA SER A 14 -0.53 28.10 28.65
C SER A 14 -1.59 27.11 28.18
N ALA A 15 -2.82 27.21 28.69
CA ALA A 15 -3.92 26.36 28.25
C ALA A 15 -4.28 26.60 26.78
N ILE A 16 -4.37 27.86 26.35
CA ILE A 16 -4.63 28.21 24.95
C ILE A 16 -3.50 27.69 24.04
N PHE A 17 -2.24 27.89 24.44
CA PHE A 17 -1.09 27.41 23.68
C PHE A 17 -1.06 25.88 23.59
N PHE A 18 -1.39 25.19 24.69
CA PHE A 18 -1.48 23.73 24.72
C PHE A 18 -2.58 23.21 23.79
N VAL A 19 -3.78 23.80 23.85
CA VAL A 19 -4.90 23.45 22.95
C VAL A 19 -4.52 23.69 21.49
N LEU A 20 -3.85 24.81 21.19
CA LEU A 20 -3.37 25.13 19.85
C LEU A 20 -2.35 24.09 19.36
N LEU A 21 -1.39 23.69 20.21
CA LEU A 21 -0.38 22.71 19.87
C LEU A 21 -1.00 21.33 19.59
N VAL A 22 -1.95 20.90 20.43
CA VAL A 22 -2.71 19.66 20.22
C VAL A 22 -3.49 19.72 18.91
N PHE A 23 -4.15 20.84 18.62
CA PHE A 23 -4.92 21.01 17.39
C PHE A 23 -4.04 20.92 16.13
N ILE A 24 -2.87 21.57 16.14
CA ILE A 24 -1.90 21.50 15.04
C ILE A 24 -1.36 20.08 14.89
N GLY A 25 -1.01 19.42 16.00
CA GLY A 25 -0.51 18.04 15.99
C GLY A 25 -1.53 17.05 15.41
N LEU A 26 -2.79 17.14 15.83
CA LEU A 26 -3.87 16.32 15.30
C LEU A 26 -4.13 16.58 13.81
N SER A 27 -4.14 17.86 13.41
CA SER A 27 -4.32 18.24 12.01
C SER A 27 -3.19 17.68 11.13
N PHE A 28 -1.94 17.76 11.60
CA PHE A 28 -0.79 17.20 10.89
C PHE A 28 -0.91 15.68 10.72
N VAL A 29 -1.18 14.94 11.81
CA VAL A 29 -1.36 13.49 11.77
C VAL A 29 -2.50 13.10 10.81
N TYR A 30 -3.61 13.83 10.85
CA TYR A 30 -4.75 13.59 9.97
C TYR A 30 -4.39 13.77 8.49
N ILE A 31 -3.71 14.88 8.14
CA ILE A 31 -3.26 15.14 6.77
C ILE A 31 -2.29 14.05 6.32
N THR A 32 -1.27 13.72 7.12
CA THR A 32 -0.30 12.68 6.78
C THR A 32 -0.96 11.34 6.52
N MET A 33 -1.94 10.95 7.32
CA MET A 33 -2.70 9.71 7.12
C MET A 33 -3.43 9.66 5.77
N HIS A 34 -4.08 10.76 5.41
CA HIS A 34 -4.86 10.82 4.17
C HIS A 34 -4.00 10.69 2.90
N TYR A 35 -2.76 11.20 2.92
CA TYR A 35 -1.88 11.16 1.75
C TYR A 35 -0.90 9.99 1.72
N SER A 36 -0.75 9.23 2.81
CA SER A 36 0.31 8.21 2.92
C SER A 36 0.12 6.99 2.02
N GLY A 37 -1.12 6.56 1.76
CA GLY A 37 -1.40 5.27 1.09
C GLY A 37 -0.95 5.26 -0.37
N LEU A 38 -1.50 6.17 -1.18
CA LEU A 38 -1.16 6.29 -2.60
C LEU A 38 0.33 6.62 -2.80
N TYR A 39 0.88 7.49 -1.94
CA TYR A 39 2.29 7.84 -1.99
C TYR A 39 3.21 6.64 -1.71
N PHE A 40 2.81 5.78 -0.76
CA PHE A 40 3.55 4.55 -0.47
C PHE A 40 3.49 3.57 -1.66
N GLU A 41 2.33 3.38 -2.28
CA GLU A 41 2.21 2.54 -3.47
C GLU A 41 3.05 3.08 -4.64
N GLU A 42 3.03 4.38 -4.90
CA GLU A 42 3.83 5.01 -5.96
C GLU A 42 5.34 4.81 -5.72
N ILE A 43 5.80 5.02 -4.49
CA ILE A 43 7.21 4.75 -4.14
C ILE A 43 7.55 3.28 -4.36
N ASN A 44 6.72 2.35 -3.90
CA ASN A 44 6.99 0.92 -4.07
C ASN A 44 6.99 0.52 -5.54
N GLN A 45 6.07 1.06 -6.35
CA GLN A 45 6.05 0.84 -7.79
C GLN A 45 7.34 1.38 -8.43
N ARG A 46 7.79 2.57 -8.04
CA ARG A 46 9.00 3.18 -8.60
C ARG A 46 10.28 2.44 -8.21
N LEU A 47 10.36 1.94 -6.98
CA LEU A 47 11.50 1.15 -6.50
C LEU A 47 11.60 -0.21 -7.21
N ASN A 48 10.46 -0.83 -7.48
CA ASN A 48 10.39 -2.17 -8.07
C ASN A 48 10.00 -2.15 -9.56
N LYS A 49 10.04 -1.00 -10.22
CA LYS A 49 9.59 -0.86 -11.62
C LYS A 49 10.36 -1.75 -12.59
N ASN A 50 11.63 -2.04 -12.28
CA ASN A 50 12.51 -2.86 -13.11
C ASN A 50 12.41 -4.36 -12.82
N THR A 51 11.70 -4.79 -11.77
CA THR A 51 11.66 -6.19 -11.34
C THR A 51 11.28 -7.14 -12.47
N ALA A 52 10.23 -6.82 -13.25
CA ALA A 52 9.85 -7.66 -14.39
C ALA A 52 10.91 -7.69 -15.50
N ALA A 53 11.63 -6.57 -15.71
CA ALA A 53 12.67 -6.46 -16.74
C ALA A 53 13.93 -7.23 -16.35
N ASP A 54 14.33 -7.16 -15.08
CA ASP A 54 15.45 -7.91 -14.52
C ASP A 54 15.18 -9.42 -14.63
N ILE A 55 13.94 -9.85 -14.39
CA ILE A 55 13.55 -11.25 -14.58
C ILE A 55 13.54 -11.62 -16.06
N ALA A 56 12.95 -10.80 -16.94
CA ALA A 56 12.87 -11.08 -18.37
C ALA A 56 14.26 -11.16 -19.04
N SER A 57 15.24 -10.42 -18.54
CA SER A 57 16.61 -10.40 -19.07
C SER A 57 17.49 -11.55 -18.58
N ASN A 58 17.23 -12.05 -17.37
CA ASN A 58 18.00 -13.14 -16.75
C ASN A 58 17.35 -14.52 -16.88
N SER A 59 16.24 -14.61 -17.62
CA SER A 59 15.52 -15.87 -17.81
C SER A 59 15.12 -16.08 -19.26
N ALA A 60 14.87 -17.34 -19.63
CA ALA A 60 14.33 -17.72 -20.94
C ALA A 60 12.94 -18.35 -20.76
N PRO A 61 11.87 -17.54 -20.53
CA PRO A 61 10.54 -18.07 -20.22
C PRO A 61 9.95 -18.95 -21.33
N PHE A 62 10.42 -18.75 -22.56
CA PHE A 62 9.99 -19.49 -23.74
C PHE A 62 11.16 -20.26 -24.35
N THR A 63 10.99 -21.57 -24.51
CA THR A 63 11.91 -22.44 -25.27
C THR A 63 11.10 -23.08 -26.41
N GLY A 64 11.46 -22.78 -27.67
CA GLY A 64 10.75 -23.33 -28.83
C GLY A 64 9.27 -22.94 -28.93
N GLY A 65 8.89 -21.75 -28.44
CA GLY A 65 7.51 -21.24 -28.50
C GLY A 65 6.55 -21.82 -27.46
N LYS A 66 7.04 -22.69 -26.56
CA LYS A 66 6.30 -23.16 -25.39
C LYS A 66 6.92 -22.59 -24.11
N VAL A 67 6.09 -22.46 -23.08
CA VAL A 67 6.54 -22.05 -21.74
C VAL A 67 7.44 -23.14 -21.17
N ASN A 68 8.63 -22.76 -20.71
CA ASN A 68 9.52 -23.69 -20.02
C ASN A 68 9.17 -23.74 -18.53
N GLU A 69 8.16 -24.53 -18.19
CA GLU A 69 7.61 -24.62 -16.84
C GLU A 69 8.67 -24.98 -15.78
N ILE A 70 9.63 -25.83 -16.12
CA ILE A 70 10.67 -26.32 -15.18
C ILE A 70 11.68 -25.21 -14.82
N GLU A 71 12.13 -24.43 -15.81
CA GLU A 71 13.03 -23.31 -15.55
C GLU A 71 12.32 -22.17 -14.81
N MET A 72 11.07 -21.93 -15.16
CA MET A 72 10.23 -20.94 -14.48
C MET A 72 10.01 -21.33 -13.03
N GLU A 73 9.60 -22.56 -12.73
CA GLU A 73 9.39 -23.04 -11.36
C GLU A 73 10.63 -22.83 -10.48
N LYS A 74 11.81 -23.29 -10.93
CA LYS A 74 13.07 -23.15 -10.17
C LYS A 74 13.47 -21.70 -9.93
N MET A 75 13.25 -20.83 -10.92
CA MET A 75 13.56 -19.42 -10.81
C MET A 75 12.60 -18.74 -9.82
N PHE A 76 11.31 -19.02 -9.92
CA PHE A 76 10.31 -18.43 -9.04
C PHE A 76 10.46 -18.92 -7.61
N ASP A 77 10.83 -20.18 -7.38
CA ASP A 77 11.19 -20.69 -6.04
C ASP A 77 12.34 -19.88 -5.41
N HIS A 78 13.39 -19.58 -6.20
CA HIS A 78 14.48 -18.73 -5.73
C HIS A 78 14.02 -17.30 -5.43
N ILE A 79 13.24 -16.69 -6.32
CA ILE A 79 12.79 -15.30 -6.13
C ILE A 79 11.83 -15.20 -4.93
N MET A 80 10.92 -16.16 -4.74
CA MET A 80 10.00 -16.20 -3.61
C MET A 80 10.72 -16.42 -2.27
N SER A 81 11.88 -17.08 -2.27
CA SER A 81 12.72 -17.17 -1.07
C SER A 81 13.34 -15.82 -0.66
N ILE A 82 13.56 -14.93 -1.63
CA ILE A 82 14.15 -13.60 -1.44
C ILE A 82 13.07 -12.58 -1.09
N ASN A 83 11.96 -12.57 -1.84
CA ASN A 83 10.85 -11.66 -1.63
C ASN A 83 9.50 -12.40 -1.85
N PRO A 84 8.91 -12.97 -0.80
CA PRO A 84 7.66 -13.73 -0.89
C PRO A 84 6.43 -12.85 -1.18
N SER A 85 6.59 -11.53 -1.20
CA SER A 85 5.49 -10.59 -1.47
C SER A 85 5.23 -10.37 -2.96
N LEU A 86 6.12 -10.86 -3.84
CA LEU A 86 5.97 -10.74 -5.28
C LEU A 86 5.11 -11.89 -5.82
N GLU A 87 4.19 -11.55 -6.71
CA GLU A 87 3.37 -12.53 -7.44
C GLU A 87 3.67 -12.41 -8.93
N PHE A 88 3.92 -13.56 -9.58
CA PHE A 88 4.43 -13.61 -10.95
C PHE A 88 3.41 -14.23 -11.90
N TYR A 89 3.26 -13.59 -13.06
CA TYR A 89 2.35 -14.03 -14.10
C TYR A 89 3.03 -13.90 -15.47
N LEU A 90 3.03 -15.00 -16.22
CA LEU A 90 3.47 -15.00 -17.61
C LEU A 90 2.24 -14.82 -18.49
N LEU A 91 2.25 -13.78 -19.31
CA LEU A 91 1.15 -13.41 -20.19
C LEU A 91 1.51 -13.68 -21.65
N ASP A 92 0.52 -14.04 -22.45
CA ASP A 92 0.64 -14.01 -23.91
C ASP A 92 0.49 -12.58 -24.49
N ASN A 93 0.57 -12.46 -25.82
CA ASN A 93 0.40 -11.19 -26.52
C ASN A 93 -1.03 -10.60 -26.43
N SER A 94 -2.01 -11.38 -25.94
CA SER A 94 -3.39 -10.97 -25.73
C SER A 94 -3.71 -10.58 -24.28
N GLY A 95 -2.78 -10.83 -23.34
CA GLY A 95 -2.93 -10.63 -21.90
C GLY A 95 -3.46 -11.84 -21.15
N LYS A 96 -3.61 -12.99 -21.82
CA LYS A 96 -4.02 -14.24 -21.18
C LYS A 96 -2.89 -14.77 -20.30
N ILE A 97 -3.23 -15.22 -19.10
CA ILE A 97 -2.27 -15.82 -18.18
C ILE A 97 -1.96 -17.25 -18.67
N LEU A 98 -0.70 -17.48 -19.04
CA LEU A 98 -0.18 -18.77 -19.48
C LEU A 98 0.30 -19.61 -18.31
N SER A 99 0.97 -18.97 -17.35
CA SER A 99 1.47 -19.58 -16.13
C SER A 99 1.53 -18.54 -15.03
N PHE A 100 1.40 -18.98 -13.78
CA PHE A 100 1.40 -18.11 -12.60
C PHE A 100 2.13 -18.79 -11.44
N TYR A 101 2.80 -17.99 -10.61
CA TYR A 101 3.44 -18.44 -9.39
C TYR A 101 3.17 -17.41 -8.30
N ALA A 102 2.31 -17.81 -7.36
CA ALA A 102 1.91 -16.99 -6.22
C ALA A 102 1.79 -17.88 -4.97
N PRO A 103 2.18 -17.37 -3.78
CA PRO A 103 2.11 -18.15 -2.55
C PRO A 103 0.64 -18.45 -2.19
N LYS A 104 0.29 -19.74 -2.16
CA LYS A 104 -0.95 -20.30 -1.56
C LYS A 104 -2.28 -19.66 -1.98
N LYS A 105 -2.37 -18.99 -3.13
CA LYS A 105 -3.59 -18.32 -3.59
C LYS A 105 -4.05 -18.85 -4.95
N LYS A 106 -5.36 -18.95 -5.13
CA LYS A 106 -5.99 -19.33 -6.41
C LYS A 106 -6.13 -18.08 -7.26
N VAL A 107 -5.55 -18.09 -8.45
CA VAL A 107 -5.82 -17.10 -9.50
C VAL A 107 -7.28 -17.24 -9.94
N VAL A 108 -7.98 -16.11 -9.97
CA VAL A 108 -9.41 -16.03 -10.32
C VAL A 108 -9.59 -15.50 -11.74
N LEU A 109 -8.67 -14.64 -12.23
CA LEU A 109 -8.70 -14.11 -13.58
C LEU A 109 -7.83 -14.92 -14.52
N ASP A 110 -8.38 -15.32 -15.67
CA ASP A 110 -7.61 -15.99 -16.75
C ASP A 110 -6.85 -15.00 -17.64
N LYS A 111 -7.13 -13.70 -17.48
CA LYS A 111 -6.64 -12.63 -18.35
C LYS A 111 -6.54 -11.32 -17.59
N VAL A 112 -5.51 -10.55 -17.91
CA VAL A 112 -5.36 -9.17 -17.47
C VAL A 112 -5.43 -8.21 -18.67
N SER A 113 -5.89 -6.99 -18.43
CA SER A 113 -5.90 -5.93 -19.43
C SER A 113 -4.48 -5.50 -19.79
N LEU A 114 -4.17 -5.47 -21.09
CA LEU A 114 -2.90 -4.95 -21.57
C LEU A 114 -2.87 -3.41 -21.65
N VAL A 115 -3.97 -2.71 -21.41
CA VAL A 115 -4.01 -1.24 -21.48
C VAL A 115 -3.10 -0.60 -20.41
N PRO A 116 -3.19 -0.97 -19.12
CA PRO A 116 -2.26 -0.49 -18.11
C PRO A 116 -0.83 -0.95 -18.38
N VAL A 117 -0.65 -2.19 -18.83
CA VAL A 117 0.67 -2.76 -19.14
C VAL A 117 1.40 -1.92 -20.20
N LYS A 118 0.72 -1.59 -21.30
CA LYS A 118 1.29 -0.74 -22.35
C LYS A 118 1.64 0.65 -21.81
N LYS A 119 0.74 1.28 -21.05
CA LYS A 119 0.99 2.59 -20.42
C LYS A 119 2.23 2.55 -19.51
N PHE A 120 2.35 1.51 -18.68
CA PHE A 120 3.52 1.31 -17.82
C PHE A 120 4.81 1.21 -18.64
N LEU A 121 4.80 0.39 -19.69
CA LEU A 121 5.97 0.20 -20.57
C LEU A 121 6.36 1.49 -21.32
N ASP A 122 5.38 2.23 -21.83
CA ASP A 122 5.61 3.49 -22.56
C ASP A 122 6.26 4.56 -21.66
N THR A 123 5.87 4.57 -20.38
CA THR A 123 6.43 5.48 -19.36
C THR A 123 7.67 4.92 -18.65
N LYS A 124 8.12 3.71 -18.99
CA LYS A 124 9.21 2.99 -18.29
C LYS A 124 9.00 2.89 -16.78
N GLY A 125 7.74 2.83 -16.34
CA GLY A 125 7.34 2.78 -14.94
C GLY A 125 7.64 4.05 -14.14
N ASP A 126 7.83 5.21 -14.79
CA ASP A 126 8.02 6.50 -14.12
C ASP A 126 6.71 7.18 -13.72
N GLN A 127 5.57 6.68 -14.21
CA GLN A 127 4.25 7.11 -13.78
C GLN A 127 3.58 6.04 -12.92
N TYR A 128 2.85 6.48 -11.90
CA TYR A 128 1.97 5.62 -11.13
C TYR A 128 0.87 5.04 -12.04
N VAL A 129 0.83 3.71 -12.14
CA VAL A 129 -0.14 2.97 -12.96
C VAL A 129 -0.57 1.71 -12.24
N THR A 130 -1.87 1.54 -12.02
CA THR A 130 -2.45 0.32 -11.47
C THR A 130 -2.98 -0.59 -12.58
N GLY A 131 -2.90 -1.90 -12.39
CA GLY A 131 -3.38 -2.93 -13.31
C GLY A 131 -4.24 -3.95 -12.56
N ASP A 132 -4.91 -4.83 -13.30
CA ASP A 132 -5.81 -5.84 -12.72
C ASP A 132 -5.08 -6.74 -11.71
N ASP A 133 -5.73 -7.05 -10.59
CA ASP A 133 -5.29 -8.07 -9.63
C ASP A 133 -5.81 -9.46 -10.07
N PRO A 134 -4.93 -10.39 -10.49
CA PRO A 134 -5.35 -11.73 -10.92
C PRO A 134 -6.04 -12.56 -9.83
N HIS A 135 -5.87 -12.22 -8.56
CA HIS A 135 -6.54 -12.88 -7.42
C HIS A 135 -7.91 -12.29 -7.10
N HIS A 136 -8.11 -10.99 -7.35
CA HIS A 136 -9.33 -10.29 -6.97
C HIS A 136 -9.94 -9.56 -8.16
N ALA A 137 -10.95 -10.18 -8.77
CA ALA A 137 -11.71 -9.57 -9.84
C ALA A 137 -12.28 -8.20 -9.41
N GLY A 138 -12.02 -7.17 -10.20
CA GLY A 138 -12.48 -5.80 -9.94
C GLY A 138 -11.57 -4.95 -9.07
N TYR A 139 -10.45 -5.50 -8.58
CA TYR A 139 -9.43 -4.74 -7.86
C TYR A 139 -8.23 -4.46 -8.76
N ALA A 140 -7.60 -3.31 -8.53
CA ALA A 140 -6.38 -2.91 -9.23
C ALA A 140 -5.23 -2.76 -8.23
N LYS A 141 -4.03 -3.17 -8.64
CA LYS A 141 -2.81 -3.12 -7.83
C LYS A 141 -1.66 -2.53 -8.61
N ILE A 142 -0.65 -2.05 -7.88
CA ILE A 142 0.64 -1.69 -8.46
C ILE A 142 1.36 -2.93 -8.99
N PHE A 143 1.98 -2.78 -10.16
CA PHE A 143 2.67 -3.86 -10.85
C PHE A 143 3.95 -3.35 -11.55
N SER A 144 4.81 -4.29 -11.90
CA SER A 144 5.90 -4.12 -12.87
C SER A 144 5.65 -5.05 -14.05
N ALA A 145 5.93 -4.58 -15.27
CA ALA A 145 5.79 -5.39 -16.47
C ALA A 145 6.97 -5.23 -17.42
N ALA A 146 7.30 -6.30 -18.13
CA ALA A 146 8.33 -6.32 -19.15
C ALA A 146 7.95 -7.21 -20.34
N PRO A 147 8.30 -6.81 -21.58
CA PRO A 147 8.09 -7.66 -22.74
C PRO A 147 9.07 -8.84 -22.75
N VAL A 148 8.60 -10.01 -23.16
CA VAL A 148 9.48 -11.17 -23.39
C VAL A 148 9.69 -11.34 -24.89
N ILE A 149 10.96 -11.37 -25.30
CA ILE A 149 11.36 -11.54 -26.69
C ILE A 149 11.99 -12.92 -26.85
N SER A 150 11.43 -13.74 -27.74
CA SER A 150 11.99 -15.03 -28.13
C SER A 150 12.13 -15.07 -29.65
N ASN A 151 13.27 -15.50 -30.17
CA ASN A 151 13.56 -15.55 -31.60
C ASN A 151 13.30 -14.21 -32.35
N GLY A 152 13.58 -13.07 -31.70
CA GLY A 152 13.37 -11.74 -32.28
C GLY A 152 11.91 -11.27 -32.32
N LEU A 153 10.95 -12.08 -31.85
CA LEU A 153 9.54 -11.75 -31.78
C LEU A 153 9.06 -11.65 -30.33
N ARG A 154 8.16 -10.69 -30.06
CA ARG A 154 7.51 -10.59 -28.74
C ARG A 154 6.60 -11.81 -28.55
N SER A 155 6.94 -12.64 -27.57
CA SER A 155 6.22 -13.87 -27.24
C SER A 155 5.23 -13.68 -26.09
N GLY A 156 5.35 -12.58 -25.35
CA GLY A 156 4.44 -12.27 -24.27
C GLY A 156 4.94 -11.15 -23.37
N TYR A 157 4.46 -11.14 -22.13
CA TYR A 157 4.85 -10.21 -21.08
C TYR A 157 5.05 -10.96 -19.76
N ILE A 158 6.03 -10.53 -18.98
CA ILE A 158 6.08 -10.84 -17.55
C ILE A 158 5.32 -9.74 -16.84
N TYR A 159 4.37 -10.12 -15.99
CA TYR A 159 3.58 -9.25 -15.14
C TYR A 159 3.81 -9.63 -13.70
N VAL A 160 4.29 -8.69 -12.90
CA VAL A 160 4.64 -8.89 -11.49
C VAL A 160 3.81 -7.96 -10.65
N VAL A 161 2.97 -8.49 -9.78
CA VAL A 161 2.23 -7.69 -8.81
C VAL A 161 3.16 -7.37 -7.64
N LEU A 162 3.26 -6.08 -7.29
CA LEU A 162 4.22 -5.56 -6.33
C LEU A 162 3.65 -5.39 -4.91
N ALA A 163 2.34 -5.51 -4.74
CA ALA A 163 1.65 -5.31 -3.46
C ALA A 163 1.00 -6.62 -2.98
N SER A 164 1.60 -7.23 -1.95
CA SER A 164 0.96 -8.29 -1.17
C SER A 164 0.02 -7.68 -0.13
N GLU A 165 -1.10 -8.35 0.15
CA GLU A 165 -2.12 -7.90 1.11
C GLU A 165 -1.59 -7.69 2.53
N GLU A 166 -0.43 -8.27 2.86
CA GLU A 166 0.21 -8.13 4.16
C GLU A 166 0.65 -6.68 4.43
N TYR A 167 0.99 -5.92 3.39
CA TYR A 167 1.34 -4.49 3.52
C TYR A 167 0.11 -3.57 3.50
N ASP A 168 -1.01 -3.99 2.90
CA ASP A 168 -2.30 -3.26 2.94
C ASP A 168 -2.90 -3.21 4.35
N ALA A 169 -2.42 -4.04 5.28
CA ALA A 169 -2.84 -4.06 6.68
C ALA A 169 -2.22 -2.93 7.53
N VAL A 170 -1.09 -2.36 7.11
CA VAL A 170 -0.35 -1.36 7.88
C VAL A 170 -1.16 -0.06 8.06
N PRO A 171 -1.82 0.52 7.03
CA PRO A 171 -2.66 1.70 7.21
C PRO A 171 -3.83 1.47 8.19
N LYS A 172 -4.38 0.24 8.25
CA LYS A 172 -5.52 -0.11 9.12
C LYS A 172 -5.14 -0.18 10.60
N ALA A 173 -3.91 -0.61 10.91
CA ALA A 173 -3.43 -0.69 12.29
C ALA A 173 -3.27 0.70 12.93
N PHE A 174 -2.85 1.70 12.16
CA PHE A 174 -2.68 3.06 12.67
C PHE A 174 -4.02 3.78 12.92
N LEU A 175 -5.05 3.54 12.11
CA LEU A 175 -6.41 4.05 12.36
C LEU A 175 -6.97 3.55 13.71
N LYS A 176 -6.66 2.30 14.08
CA LYS A 176 -7.07 1.70 15.35
C LYS A 176 -6.49 2.42 16.57
N ILE A 177 -5.27 2.95 16.46
CA ILE A 177 -4.61 3.72 17.53
C ILE A 177 -5.32 5.07 17.75
N ILE A 178 -5.76 5.73 16.67
CA ILE A 178 -6.48 7.01 16.75
C ILE A 178 -7.87 6.80 17.37
N TYR A 179 -8.65 5.81 16.91
CA TYR A 179 -9.93 5.49 17.54
C TYR A 179 -9.77 5.08 19.02
N GLY A 180 -8.71 4.33 19.35
CA GLY A 180 -8.39 3.99 20.74
C GLY A 180 -8.03 5.21 21.60
N SER A 181 -7.32 6.18 21.03
CA SER A 181 -6.94 7.42 21.71
C SER A 181 -8.15 8.34 21.94
N TRP A 182 -9.03 8.51 20.94
CA TRP A 182 -10.30 9.25 21.09
C TRP A 182 -11.23 8.59 22.12
N ALA A 183 -11.27 7.25 22.18
CA ALA A 183 -12.00 6.53 23.22
C ALA A 183 -11.46 6.88 24.62
N CYS A 184 -10.14 6.85 24.82
CA CYS A 184 -9.50 7.24 26.09
C CYS A 184 -9.73 8.71 26.49
N VAL A 185 -9.81 9.64 25.54
CA VAL A 185 -10.06 11.07 25.81
C VAL A 185 -11.54 11.36 26.09
N SER A 186 -12.46 10.59 25.51
CA SER A 186 -13.92 10.75 25.74
C SER A 186 -14.41 10.18 27.08
N LEU A 187 -13.76 9.14 27.60
CA LEU A 187 -14.05 8.50 28.89
C LEU A 187 -14.02 9.47 30.09
N PRO A 188 -13.02 10.35 30.27
CA PRO A 188 -13.01 11.28 31.39
C PRO A 188 -14.05 12.41 31.28
N LEU A 189 -14.50 12.78 30.07
CA LEU A 189 -15.51 13.84 29.91
C LEU A 189 -16.88 13.42 30.47
N HIS A 190 -17.28 12.15 30.33
CA HIS A 190 -18.54 11.66 30.89
C HIS A 190 -18.53 11.54 32.41
N PHE A 191 -17.35 11.32 33.02
CA PHE A 191 -17.22 11.25 34.48
C PHE A 191 -17.12 12.62 35.17
N TRP A 192 -16.68 13.67 34.46
CA TRP A 192 -16.48 15.00 35.06
C TRP A 192 -17.72 15.90 35.03
N LEU A 193 -18.62 15.73 34.05
CA LEU A 193 -19.85 16.54 33.95
C LEU A 193 -20.76 16.44 35.20
N PRO A 194 -21.02 15.25 35.79
CA PRO A 194 -21.86 15.14 36.99
C PRO A 194 -21.23 15.79 38.23
N CYS A 195 -19.90 15.79 38.32
CA CYS A 195 -19.16 16.30 39.48
C CYS A 195 -19.15 17.84 39.51
N LEU A 196 -19.09 18.48 38.34
CA LEU A 196 -19.18 19.94 38.22
C LEU A 196 -20.60 20.45 38.51
N GLN A 197 -21.62 19.65 38.13
CA GLN A 197 -23.02 20.00 38.33
C GLN A 197 -23.45 19.88 39.80
N GLY A 198 -22.90 18.90 40.54
CA GLY A 198 -23.11 18.76 41.99
C GLY A 198 -22.48 19.88 42.81
N TYR A 199 -21.36 20.45 42.36
CA TYR A 199 -20.69 21.57 43.03
C TYR A 199 -21.45 22.90 42.85
N LEU A 200 -22.11 23.09 41.71
CA LEU A 200 -22.90 24.31 41.43
C LEU A 200 -24.25 24.36 42.17
N SER A 201 -24.76 23.21 42.64
CA SER A 201 -26.01 23.12 43.40
C SER A 201 -25.84 23.27 44.93
N LEU A 202 -24.61 23.42 45.42
CA LEU A 202 -24.25 23.53 46.85
C LEU A 202 -23.70 24.92 47.24
N VAL A 203 -23.71 25.88 46.33
CA VAL A 203 -23.36 27.30 46.53
C VAL A 203 -24.54 28.16 46.12
#